data_AF-A0A935HBB7-F1
#
_entry.id   AF-A0A935HBB7-F1
#
_cell.length_a   1.000
_cell.length_b   1.000
_cell.length_c   1.000
_cell.angle_alpha   90.00
_cell.angle_beta   90.00
_cell.angle_gamma   90.00
#
_symmetry.space_group_name_H-M   'P 1'
#
loop_
_entity.id
_entity.type
_entity.pdbx_description
1 polymer ?
#
loop_
_entity_poly.entity_id
_entity_poly.type
_entity_poly.pdbx_seq_one_letter_code
_entity_poly.pdbx_strand_id
1 'polypeptide(L)'
;MKLFSMFSRPAWESADADKRARAVATLADSAMVERLPDIARHDADAKVRLAAIKRIDDLALLGDRARLDLSPEVRDAAGARLRHLLLDAKMPLDARIRIVRVMENNTLLELIASEAVETDLRACAMERIHRVPFLVDRCVKDPDPKLRLVLLERIDDAAQLERIVERARKTDKQLSRLARERLQAALLAAGDSAAIEVRAVELCALLDALLRARGSDAAERLAQIESDWSRLSIATEAAIARRYHGLVGTLQTHIESTAKTATAIGSGNRSERR
;
A
#
# COMPACT_ATOMS: atom_id res chain seq x y z
N MET A 1 -49.24 13.45 55.15
CA MET A 1 -49.14 14.23 53.89
C MET A 1 -48.12 13.56 52.99
N LYS A 2 -48.51 13.16 51.78
CA LYS A 2 -47.63 12.51 50.81
C LYS A 2 -46.68 13.56 50.23
N LEU A 3 -45.37 13.36 50.41
CA LEU A 3 -44.32 14.09 49.71
C LEU A 3 -44.32 13.62 48.25
N PHE A 4 -45.07 14.31 47.38
CA PHE A 4 -44.98 14.10 45.94
C PHE A 4 -43.64 14.61 45.44
N SER A 5 -42.68 13.70 45.29
CA SER A 5 -41.46 13.93 44.51
C SER A 5 -41.85 14.12 43.04
N MET A 6 -42.22 15.35 42.65
CA MET A 6 -42.36 15.77 41.27
C MET A 6 -40.98 16.03 40.66
N PHE A 7 -40.26 14.97 40.32
CA PHE A 7 -39.34 15.02 39.20
C PHE A 7 -40.09 14.38 38.02
N SER A 8 -40.63 15.22 37.13
CA SER A 8 -41.23 14.72 35.89
C SER A 8 -40.17 13.94 35.12
N ARG A 9 -40.51 12.75 34.61
CA ARG A 9 -39.60 11.98 33.76
C ARG A 9 -39.08 12.86 32.62
N PRO A 10 -37.79 12.76 32.26
CA PRO A 10 -37.23 13.51 31.15
C PRO A 10 -38.05 13.30 29.87
N ALA A 11 -38.09 14.32 28.99
CA ALA A 11 -38.91 14.26 27.77
C ALA A 11 -38.49 13.12 26.82
N TRP A 12 -37.23 12.66 26.89
CA TRP A 12 -36.72 11.52 26.14
C TRP A 12 -37.20 10.15 26.68
N GLU A 13 -37.92 10.11 27.81
CA GLU A 13 -38.61 8.91 28.34
C GLU A 13 -40.13 8.93 28.09
N SER A 14 -40.64 9.90 27.32
CA SER A 14 -42.07 10.01 27.03
C SER A 14 -42.61 8.75 26.34
N ALA A 15 -43.87 8.37 26.58
CA ALA A 15 -44.52 7.29 25.81
C ALA A 15 -44.71 7.66 24.33
N ASP A 16 -44.81 8.96 24.03
CA ASP A 16 -44.99 9.50 22.69
C ASP A 16 -43.64 9.58 21.95
N ALA A 17 -43.50 8.81 20.87
CA ALA A 17 -42.28 8.70 20.09
C ALA A 17 -41.87 10.03 19.43
N ASP A 18 -42.81 10.87 18.99
CA ASP A 18 -42.48 12.17 18.39
C ASP A 18 -42.02 13.18 19.45
N LYS A 19 -42.51 13.07 20.69
CA LYS A 19 -41.95 13.82 21.84
C LYS A 19 -40.54 13.33 22.19
N ARG A 20 -40.32 12.01 22.25
CA ARG A 20 -38.98 11.44 22.49
C ARG A 20 -37.99 11.87 21.41
N ALA A 21 -38.34 11.70 20.13
CA ALA A 21 -37.47 12.03 19.01
C ALA A 21 -37.06 13.51 19.03
N ARG A 22 -37.99 14.42 19.32
CA ARG A 22 -37.69 15.84 19.49
C ARG A 22 -36.75 16.09 20.65
N ALA A 23 -36.99 15.49 21.81
CA ALA A 23 -36.12 15.63 22.98
C ALA A 23 -34.70 15.11 22.67
N VAL A 24 -34.60 13.93 22.05
CA VAL A 24 -33.34 13.32 21.61
C VAL A 24 -32.63 14.16 20.56
N ALA A 25 -33.35 14.94 19.74
CA ALA A 25 -32.72 15.80 18.74
C ALA A 25 -32.17 17.11 19.33
N THR A 26 -32.79 17.66 20.39
CA THR A 26 -32.54 19.05 20.83
C THR A 26 -31.89 19.19 22.20
N LEU A 27 -32.11 18.27 23.13
CA LEU A 27 -31.60 18.39 24.49
C LEU A 27 -30.09 18.08 24.54
N ALA A 28 -29.30 19.01 25.07
CA ALA A 28 -27.83 18.93 25.09
C ALA A 28 -27.25 18.74 26.50
N ASP A 29 -28.08 18.55 27.52
CA ASP A 29 -27.62 18.24 28.87
C ASP A 29 -26.87 16.90 28.92
N SER A 30 -25.94 16.77 29.87
CA SER A 30 -25.07 15.59 29.98
C SER A 30 -25.86 14.30 30.16
N ALA A 31 -26.94 14.33 30.94
CA ALA A 31 -27.78 13.15 31.16
C ALA A 31 -28.43 12.66 29.87
N MET A 32 -28.93 13.55 29.00
CA MET A 32 -29.40 13.16 27.67
C MET A 32 -28.24 12.61 26.81
N VAL A 33 -27.10 13.29 26.76
CA VAL A 33 -25.96 12.87 25.91
C VAL A 33 -25.49 11.46 26.28
N GLU A 34 -25.39 11.15 27.57
CA GLU A 34 -25.03 9.82 28.09
C GLU A 34 -26.03 8.72 27.68
N ARG A 35 -27.28 9.07 27.42
CA ARG A 35 -28.34 8.12 27.03
C ARG A 35 -28.41 7.86 25.53
N LEU A 36 -27.74 8.66 24.70
CA LEU A 36 -27.78 8.50 23.23
C LEU A 36 -27.42 7.07 22.77
N PRO A 37 -26.33 6.42 23.26
CA PRO A 37 -25.97 5.07 22.81
C PRO A 37 -27.05 4.03 23.11
N ASP A 38 -27.73 4.15 24.25
CA ASP A 38 -28.80 3.23 24.62
C ASP A 38 -30.04 3.42 23.74
N ILE A 39 -30.42 4.68 23.51
CA ILE A 39 -31.56 5.04 22.65
C ILE A 39 -31.33 4.57 21.22
N ALA A 40 -30.14 4.81 20.65
CA ALA A 40 -29.81 4.34 19.31
C ALA A 40 -29.82 2.81 19.18
N ARG A 41 -29.54 2.07 20.27
CA ARG A 41 -29.58 0.61 20.26
C ARG A 41 -31.00 0.05 20.41
N HIS A 42 -31.80 0.65 21.28
CA HIS A 42 -32.94 -0.04 21.87
C HIS A 42 -34.29 0.68 21.75
N ASP A 43 -34.36 1.96 21.33
CA ASP A 43 -35.68 2.60 21.21
C ASP A 43 -36.52 1.86 20.17
N ALA A 44 -37.76 1.56 20.53
CA ALA A 44 -38.69 0.81 19.68
C ALA A 44 -39.00 1.58 18.38
N ASP A 45 -39.01 2.90 18.42
CA ASP A 45 -39.36 3.75 17.28
C ASP A 45 -38.12 4.18 16.49
N ALA A 46 -38.15 3.93 15.18
CA ALA A 46 -37.05 4.23 14.27
C ALA A 46 -36.73 5.73 14.19
N LYS A 47 -37.71 6.63 14.35
CA LYS A 47 -37.47 8.08 14.35
C LYS A 47 -36.64 8.52 15.55
N VAL A 48 -36.86 7.89 16.70
CA VAL A 48 -36.11 8.19 17.93
C VAL A 48 -34.68 7.65 17.79
N ARG A 49 -34.51 6.42 17.28
CA ARG A 49 -33.18 5.88 16.96
C ARG A 49 -32.44 6.77 15.96
N LEU A 50 -33.11 7.21 14.89
CA LEU A 50 -32.56 8.13 13.90
C LEU A 50 -32.09 9.46 14.51
N ALA A 51 -32.87 10.03 15.43
CA ALA A 51 -32.48 11.25 16.15
C ALA A 51 -31.21 11.03 16.99
N ALA A 52 -31.07 9.88 17.64
CA ALA A 52 -29.87 9.54 18.40
C ALA A 52 -28.65 9.31 17.48
N ILE A 53 -28.83 8.56 16.38
CA ILE A 53 -27.76 8.32 15.39
C ILE A 53 -27.15 9.62 14.89
N LYS A 54 -27.96 10.65 14.62
CA LYS A 54 -27.48 11.95 14.16
C LYS A 54 -26.61 12.71 15.17
N ARG A 55 -26.43 12.19 16.38
CA ARG A 55 -25.69 12.86 17.47
C ARG A 55 -24.56 12.01 18.07
N ILE A 56 -24.50 10.71 17.79
CA ILE A 56 -23.52 9.80 18.40
C ILE A 56 -22.22 9.78 17.64
N ASP A 57 -21.09 9.75 18.35
CA ASP A 57 -19.75 9.66 17.76
C ASP A 57 -19.08 8.31 17.97
N ASP A 58 -19.78 7.35 18.60
CA ASP A 58 -19.34 5.97 18.74
C ASP A 58 -19.34 5.27 17.37
N LEU A 59 -18.15 5.20 16.76
CA LEU A 59 -17.95 4.61 15.44
C LEU A 59 -18.35 3.13 15.37
N ALA A 60 -18.14 2.37 16.44
CA ALA A 60 -18.50 0.95 16.47
C ALA A 60 -20.02 0.79 16.47
N LEU A 61 -20.71 1.56 17.31
CA LEU A 61 -22.17 1.58 17.33
C LEU A 61 -22.74 2.05 15.98
N LEU A 62 -22.18 3.09 15.36
CA LEU A 62 -22.61 3.53 14.03
C LEU A 62 -22.41 2.43 12.98
N GLY A 63 -21.30 1.70 13.01
CA GLY A 63 -21.06 0.54 12.15
C GLY A 63 -22.10 -0.56 12.34
N ASP A 64 -22.41 -0.90 13.59
CA ASP A 64 -23.44 -1.90 13.90
C ASP A 64 -24.81 -1.46 13.42
N ARG A 65 -25.19 -0.19 13.63
CA ARG A 65 -26.49 0.34 13.21
C ARG A 65 -26.60 0.46 11.70
N ALA A 66 -25.52 0.82 11.00
CA ALA A 66 -25.48 0.86 9.54
C ALA A 66 -25.72 -0.52 8.91
N ARG A 67 -25.30 -1.60 9.58
CA ARG A 67 -25.44 -2.97 9.09
C ARG A 67 -26.73 -3.65 9.53
N LEU A 68 -27.15 -3.45 10.78
CA LEU A 68 -28.11 -4.34 11.46
C LEU A 68 -29.41 -3.66 11.88
N ASP A 69 -29.55 -2.33 11.77
CA ASP A 69 -30.82 -1.71 12.16
C ASP A 69 -31.96 -2.18 11.24
N LEU A 70 -33.15 -2.38 11.79
CA LEU A 70 -34.33 -2.84 11.05
C LEU A 70 -34.83 -1.79 10.04
N SER A 71 -34.68 -0.50 10.35
CA SER A 71 -35.11 0.59 9.47
C SER A 71 -34.00 0.91 8.45
N PRO A 72 -34.31 0.88 7.13
CA PRO A 72 -33.39 1.34 6.10
C PRO A 72 -32.90 2.77 6.32
N GLU A 73 -33.79 3.67 6.76
CA GLU A 73 -33.47 5.08 6.99
C GLU A 73 -32.45 5.25 8.12
N VAL A 74 -32.55 4.44 9.18
CA VAL A 74 -31.57 4.42 10.27
C VAL A 74 -30.24 3.85 9.79
N ARG A 75 -30.26 2.77 8.99
CA ARG A 75 -29.04 2.19 8.41
C ARG A 75 -28.29 3.21 7.54
N ASP A 76 -29.01 3.91 6.66
CA ASP A 76 -28.44 4.91 5.76
C ASP A 76 -27.86 6.11 6.53
N ALA A 77 -28.59 6.60 7.53
CA ALA A 77 -28.12 7.69 8.37
C ALA A 77 -26.88 7.30 9.20
N ALA A 78 -26.86 6.08 9.75
CA ALA A 78 -25.71 5.57 10.50
C ALA A 78 -24.49 5.40 9.59
N GLY A 79 -24.66 4.86 8.38
CA GLY A 79 -23.60 4.73 7.39
C GLY A 79 -23.06 6.08 6.93
N ALA A 80 -23.94 7.05 6.66
CA ALA A 80 -23.54 8.40 6.27
C ALA A 80 -22.75 9.10 7.38
N ARG A 81 -23.19 8.98 8.64
CA ARG A 81 -22.48 9.57 9.78
C ARG A 81 -21.15 8.86 10.05
N LEU A 82 -21.11 7.53 9.99
CA LEU A 82 -19.87 6.76 10.13
C LEU A 82 -18.84 7.22 9.09
N ARG A 83 -19.23 7.31 7.82
CA ARG A 83 -18.38 7.81 6.74
C ARG A 83 -17.84 9.21 7.06
N HIS A 84 -18.72 10.12 7.49
CA HIS A 84 -18.31 11.47 7.84
C HIS A 84 -17.25 11.47 8.95
N LEU A 85 -17.48 10.74 10.04
CA LEU A 85 -16.56 10.71 11.18
C LEU A 85 -15.25 9.96 10.89
N LEU A 86 -15.24 8.98 9.98
CA LEU A 86 -14.01 8.32 9.54
C LEU A 86 -13.11 9.22 8.69
N LEU A 87 -13.67 10.23 8.04
CA LEU A 87 -12.93 11.22 7.25
C LEU A 87 -12.68 12.53 8.01
N ASP A 88 -13.27 12.70 9.20
CA ASP A 88 -13.06 13.89 10.03
C ASP A 88 -11.76 13.78 10.84
N ALA A 89 -10.79 14.65 10.53
CA ALA A 89 -9.52 14.74 11.24
C ALA A 89 -9.66 15.12 12.72
N LYS A 90 -10.81 15.68 13.14
CA LYS A 90 -11.12 15.94 14.56
C LYS A 90 -11.36 14.66 15.35
N MET A 91 -11.77 13.58 14.70
CA MET A 91 -11.93 12.27 15.32
C MET A 91 -10.54 11.66 15.57
N PRO A 92 -10.23 11.13 16.78
CA PRO A 92 -8.94 10.54 17.07
C PRO A 92 -8.55 9.47 16.04
N LEU A 93 -7.36 9.61 15.45
CA LEU A 93 -6.85 8.73 14.40
C LEU A 93 -6.89 7.26 14.81
N ASP A 94 -6.47 6.93 16.03
CA ASP A 94 -6.47 5.56 16.55
C ASP A 94 -7.87 4.95 16.59
N ALA A 95 -8.91 5.75 16.88
CA ALA A 95 -10.28 5.27 16.87
C ALA A 95 -10.73 4.93 15.44
N ARG A 96 -10.39 5.78 14.47
CA ARG A 96 -10.67 5.54 13.04
C ARG A 96 -9.93 4.31 12.51
N ILE A 97 -8.64 4.17 12.82
CA ILE A 97 -7.82 3.01 12.44
C ILE A 97 -8.39 1.71 13.00
N ARG A 98 -8.81 1.67 14.27
CA ARG A 98 -9.44 0.46 14.87
C ARG A 98 -10.64 -0.01 14.08
N ILE A 99 -11.48 0.91 13.61
CA ILE A 99 -12.67 0.58 12.82
C ILE A 99 -12.28 0.10 11.42
N VAL A 100 -11.36 0.79 10.75
CA VAL A 100 -10.89 0.42 9.40
C VAL A 100 -10.30 -0.99 9.36
N ARG A 101 -9.54 -1.39 10.40
CA ARG A 101 -8.93 -2.74 10.48
C ARG A 101 -9.93 -3.89 10.42
N VAL A 102 -11.14 -3.68 10.91
CA VAL A 102 -12.20 -4.72 10.98
C VAL A 102 -13.35 -4.45 9.99
N MET A 103 -13.22 -3.43 9.15
CA MET A 103 -14.26 -3.03 8.21
C MET A 103 -14.35 -4.02 7.03
N GLU A 104 -15.60 -4.36 6.66
CA GLU A 104 -15.92 -5.23 5.51
C GLU A 104 -16.56 -4.46 4.35
N ASN A 105 -16.81 -3.16 4.52
CA ASN A 105 -17.37 -2.30 3.48
C ASN A 105 -16.27 -1.81 2.52
N ASN A 106 -16.07 -2.55 1.42
CA ASN A 106 -15.04 -2.25 0.41
C ASN A 106 -15.18 -0.85 -0.20
N THR A 107 -16.39 -0.36 -0.44
CA THR A 107 -16.62 0.98 -0.99
C THR A 107 -16.15 2.06 -0.01
N LEU A 108 -16.42 1.88 1.28
CA LEU A 108 -15.96 2.81 2.31
C LEU A 108 -14.45 2.72 2.53
N LEU A 109 -13.86 1.52 2.45
CA LEU A 109 -12.40 1.35 2.46
C LEU A 109 -11.73 2.11 1.31
N GLU A 110 -12.23 1.96 0.08
CA GLU A 110 -11.70 2.67 -1.10
C GLU A 110 -11.83 4.19 -0.98
N LEU A 111 -12.94 4.67 -0.40
CA LEU A 111 -13.13 6.08 -0.11
C LEU A 111 -12.09 6.60 0.90
N ILE A 112 -11.91 5.90 2.03
CA ILE A 112 -10.93 6.27 3.05
C ILE A 112 -9.51 6.26 2.48
N ALA A 113 -9.15 5.22 1.72
CA ALA A 113 -7.86 5.12 1.04
C ALA A 113 -7.63 6.25 0.02
N SER A 114 -8.69 6.92 -0.44
CA SER A 114 -8.60 7.99 -1.43
C SER A 114 -8.60 9.39 -0.81
N GLU A 115 -9.40 9.59 0.24
CA GLU A 115 -9.77 10.92 0.77
C GLU A 115 -9.21 11.22 2.16
N ALA A 116 -8.80 10.22 2.94
CA ALA A 116 -8.28 10.48 4.28
C ALA A 116 -7.02 11.36 4.24
N VAL A 117 -6.99 12.37 5.12
CA VAL A 117 -5.90 13.34 5.22
C VAL A 117 -4.62 12.64 5.68
N GLU A 118 -4.73 11.77 6.69
CA GLU A 118 -3.60 11.08 7.29
C GLU A 118 -3.13 9.91 6.42
N THR A 119 -1.82 9.89 6.12
CA THR A 119 -1.21 8.76 5.38
C THR A 119 -1.46 7.43 6.07
N ASP A 120 -1.35 7.37 7.40
CA ASP A 120 -1.52 6.13 8.16
C ASP A 120 -2.94 5.55 8.02
N LEU A 121 -3.96 6.40 7.94
CA LEU A 121 -5.34 5.95 7.74
C LEU A 121 -5.56 5.44 6.32
N ARG A 122 -4.98 6.13 5.31
CA ARG A 122 -4.99 5.65 3.92
C ARG A 122 -4.27 4.31 3.80
N ALA A 123 -3.09 4.17 4.38
CA ALA A 123 -2.30 2.94 4.38
C ALA A 123 -3.09 1.78 5.02
N CYS A 124 -3.68 2.00 6.20
CA CYS A 124 -4.50 1.00 6.88
C CYS A 124 -5.70 0.55 6.02
N ALA A 125 -6.38 1.47 5.33
CA ALA A 125 -7.44 1.11 4.41
C ALA A 125 -6.91 0.31 3.20
N MET A 126 -5.76 0.69 2.65
CA MET A 126 -5.14 -0.02 1.52
C MET A 126 -4.68 -1.43 1.86
N GLU A 127 -4.24 -1.71 3.08
CA GLU A 127 -3.93 -3.06 3.56
C GLU A 127 -5.14 -4.01 3.46
N ARG A 128 -6.35 -3.47 3.65
CA ARG A 128 -7.63 -4.20 3.57
C ARG A 128 -8.16 -4.37 2.14
N ILE A 129 -7.64 -3.60 1.18
CA ILE A 129 -8.11 -3.62 -0.21
C ILE A 129 -7.25 -4.59 -1.04
N HIS A 130 -7.92 -5.52 -1.73
CA HIS A 130 -7.28 -6.49 -2.62
C HIS A 130 -7.57 -6.25 -4.11
N ARG A 131 -8.39 -5.23 -4.43
CA ARG A 131 -8.73 -4.88 -5.82
C ARG A 131 -7.52 -4.24 -6.49
N VAL A 132 -6.73 -5.05 -7.20
CA VAL A 132 -5.48 -4.62 -7.86
C VAL A 132 -5.64 -3.34 -8.71
N PRO A 133 -6.68 -3.17 -9.56
CA PRO A 133 -6.85 -1.93 -10.30
C PRO A 133 -6.97 -0.66 -9.44
N PHE A 134 -7.57 -0.77 -8.25
CA PHE A 134 -7.64 0.35 -7.31
C PHE A 134 -6.26 0.64 -6.69
N LEU A 135 -5.53 -0.39 -6.28
CA LEU A 135 -4.17 -0.26 -5.76
C LEU A 135 -3.21 0.35 -6.79
N VAL A 136 -3.33 -0.03 -8.07
CA VAL A 136 -2.59 0.59 -9.18
C VAL A 136 -2.91 2.07 -9.30
N ASP A 137 -4.19 2.45 -9.18
CA ASP A 137 -4.57 3.85 -9.25
C ASP A 137 -3.97 4.67 -8.10
N ARG A 138 -4.04 4.14 -6.88
CA ARG A 138 -3.45 4.76 -5.69
C ARG A 138 -1.91 4.77 -5.74
N CYS A 139 -1.29 3.72 -6.26
CA CYS A 139 0.16 3.65 -6.45
C CYS A 139 0.67 4.81 -7.30
N VAL A 140 -0.12 5.32 -8.25
CA VAL A 140 0.24 6.47 -9.08
C VAL A 140 -0.19 7.81 -8.46
N LYS A 141 -1.36 7.86 -7.81
CA LYS A 141 -2.03 9.11 -7.43
C LYS A 141 -1.93 9.49 -5.96
N ASP A 142 -1.50 8.59 -5.07
CA ASP A 142 -1.45 8.92 -3.64
C ASP A 142 -0.55 10.14 -3.41
N PRO A 143 -0.98 11.13 -2.61
CA PRO A 143 -0.16 12.32 -2.36
C PRO A 143 1.17 11.97 -1.66
N ASP A 144 1.23 10.86 -0.92
CA ASP A 144 2.45 10.44 -0.23
C ASP A 144 3.34 9.57 -1.15
N PRO A 145 4.52 10.06 -1.58
CA PRO A 145 5.42 9.29 -2.42
C PRO A 145 5.93 8.00 -1.77
N LYS A 146 6.05 7.94 -0.43
CA LYS A 146 6.48 6.72 0.25
C LYS A 146 5.39 5.65 0.17
N LEU A 147 4.13 6.05 0.38
CA LEU A 147 3.01 5.13 0.26
C LEU A 147 2.85 4.60 -1.18
N ARG A 148 3.14 5.45 -2.20
CA ARG A 148 3.18 5.00 -3.60
C ARG A 148 4.16 3.83 -3.82
N LEU A 149 5.32 3.85 -3.18
CA LEU A 149 6.32 2.78 -3.27
C LEU A 149 5.91 1.52 -2.51
N VAL A 150 5.33 1.67 -1.32
CA VAL A 150 4.77 0.53 -0.56
C VAL A 150 3.67 -0.17 -1.36
N LEU A 151 2.85 0.58 -2.09
CA LEU A 151 1.85 -0.01 -2.98
C LEU A 151 2.45 -0.73 -4.17
N LEU A 152 3.52 -0.19 -4.76
CA LEU A 152 4.23 -0.84 -5.86
C LEU A 152 4.75 -2.23 -5.46
N GLU A 153 5.21 -2.40 -4.22
CA GLU A 153 5.70 -3.69 -3.70
C GLU A 153 4.63 -4.79 -3.67
N ARG A 154 3.35 -4.43 -3.76
CA ARG A 154 2.20 -5.35 -3.76
C ARG A 154 1.70 -5.71 -5.16
N ILE A 155 2.38 -5.24 -6.20
CA ILE A 155 1.95 -5.37 -7.60
C ILE A 155 3.01 -6.16 -8.35
N ASP A 156 2.65 -7.36 -8.78
CA ASP A 156 3.56 -8.28 -9.50
C ASP A 156 3.11 -8.57 -10.93
N ASP A 157 1.86 -8.27 -11.27
CA ASP A 157 1.32 -8.46 -12.61
C ASP A 157 2.00 -7.52 -13.61
N ALA A 158 2.62 -8.09 -14.66
CA ALA A 158 3.39 -7.35 -15.65
C ALA A 158 2.55 -6.27 -16.35
N ALA A 159 1.30 -6.57 -16.70
CA ALA A 159 0.42 -5.59 -17.35
C ALA A 159 0.10 -4.42 -16.41
N GLN A 160 -0.11 -4.65 -15.12
CA GLN A 160 -0.27 -3.56 -14.16
C GLN A 160 1.00 -2.74 -13.95
N LEU A 161 2.17 -3.39 -13.89
CA LEU A 161 3.45 -2.71 -13.75
C LEU A 161 3.74 -1.80 -14.96
N GLU A 162 3.48 -2.27 -16.18
CA GLU A 162 3.59 -1.46 -17.38
C GLU A 162 2.67 -0.23 -17.33
N ARG A 163 1.42 -0.40 -16.87
CA ARG A 163 0.48 0.72 -16.67
C ARG A 163 1.02 1.74 -15.67
N ILE A 164 1.67 1.31 -14.59
CA ILE A 164 2.29 2.21 -13.61
C ILE A 164 3.45 2.98 -14.26
N VAL A 165 4.33 2.28 -14.99
CA VAL A 165 5.45 2.90 -15.71
C VAL A 165 4.96 4.03 -16.60
N GLU A 166 3.95 3.77 -17.43
CA GLU A 166 3.43 4.75 -18.39
C GLU A 166 2.75 5.94 -17.73
N ARG A 167 2.01 5.70 -16.64
CA ARG A 167 1.30 6.76 -15.91
C ARG A 167 2.24 7.62 -15.07
N ALA A 168 3.31 7.04 -14.53
CA ALA A 168 4.28 7.74 -13.69
C ALA A 168 5.41 8.42 -14.50
N ARG A 169 5.64 8.03 -15.76
CA ARG A 169 6.82 8.42 -16.55
C ARG A 169 7.14 9.92 -16.59
N LYS A 170 6.14 10.80 -16.51
CA LYS A 170 6.31 12.25 -16.55
C LYS A 170 6.26 12.93 -15.18
N THR A 171 5.58 12.31 -14.21
CA THR A 171 5.22 12.93 -12.92
C THR A 171 6.03 12.40 -11.75
N ASP A 172 6.42 11.13 -11.79
CA ASP A 172 7.19 10.47 -10.73
C ASP A 172 8.25 9.55 -11.34
N LYS A 173 9.46 10.10 -11.50
CA LYS A 173 10.59 9.40 -12.13
C LYS A 173 11.08 8.22 -11.29
N GLN A 174 11.05 8.34 -9.97
CA GLN A 174 11.47 7.27 -9.07
C GLN A 174 10.50 6.09 -9.15
N LEU A 175 9.19 6.36 -9.07
CA LEU A 175 8.17 5.33 -9.22
C LEU A 175 8.24 4.67 -10.60
N SER A 176 8.37 5.45 -11.67
CA SER A 176 8.48 4.92 -13.04
C SER A 176 9.72 4.03 -13.21
N ARG A 177 10.87 4.40 -12.61
CA ARG A 177 12.09 3.58 -12.64
C ARG A 177 11.89 2.26 -11.88
N LEU A 178 11.42 2.32 -10.63
CA LEU A 178 11.23 1.14 -9.79
C LEU A 178 10.15 0.19 -10.35
N ALA A 179 9.08 0.73 -10.94
CA ALA A 179 8.07 -0.08 -11.61
C ALA A 179 8.63 -0.79 -12.85
N ARG A 180 9.54 -0.16 -13.60
CA ARG A 180 10.21 -0.78 -14.74
C ARG A 180 11.16 -1.91 -14.31
N GLU A 181 11.91 -1.69 -13.24
CA GLU A 181 12.77 -2.73 -12.64
C GLU A 181 11.95 -3.95 -12.21
N ARG A 182 10.82 -3.71 -11.54
CA ARG A 182 9.91 -4.78 -11.12
C ARG A 182 9.23 -5.47 -12.30
N LEU A 183 8.83 -4.73 -13.34
CA LEU A 183 8.30 -5.28 -14.60
C LEU A 183 9.32 -6.22 -15.25
N GLN A 184 10.57 -5.78 -15.38
CA GLN A 184 11.63 -6.59 -15.96
C GLN A 184 11.85 -7.87 -15.14
N ALA A 185 11.89 -7.76 -13.81
CA ALA A 185 12.00 -8.92 -12.93
C ALA A 185 10.82 -9.89 -13.09
N ALA A 186 9.58 -9.39 -13.18
CA ALA A 186 8.39 -10.19 -13.37
C ALA A 186 8.40 -10.93 -14.72
N LEU A 187 8.78 -10.26 -15.81
CA LEU A 187 8.89 -10.87 -17.15
C LEU A 187 9.97 -11.96 -17.18
N LEU A 188 11.13 -11.70 -16.58
CA LEU A 188 12.20 -12.70 -16.47
C LEU A 188 11.76 -13.92 -15.65
N ALA A 189 11.09 -13.71 -14.51
CA ALA A 189 10.57 -14.78 -13.66
C ALA A 189 9.48 -15.61 -14.36
N ALA A 190 8.68 -14.98 -15.22
CA ALA A 190 7.67 -15.65 -16.05
C ALA A 190 8.27 -16.41 -17.26
N GLY A 191 9.59 -16.27 -17.51
CA GLY A 191 10.25 -16.92 -18.64
C GLY A 191 9.97 -16.24 -19.99
N ASP A 192 9.62 -14.96 -20.00
CA ASP A 192 9.36 -14.23 -21.24
C ASP A 192 10.62 -14.18 -22.12
N SER A 193 10.52 -14.75 -23.32
CA SER A 193 11.67 -14.94 -24.20
C SER A 193 12.30 -13.62 -24.66
N ALA A 194 11.46 -12.61 -24.92
CA ALA A 194 11.95 -11.30 -25.38
C ALA A 194 12.68 -10.57 -24.24
N ALA A 195 12.14 -10.61 -23.02
CA ALA A 195 12.79 -10.04 -21.84
C ALA A 195 14.11 -10.75 -21.52
N ILE A 196 14.15 -12.09 -21.62
CA ILE A 196 15.39 -12.87 -21.45
C ILE A 196 16.43 -12.47 -22.49
N GLU A 197 16.05 -12.36 -23.77
CA GLU A 197 16.95 -11.97 -24.84
C GLU A 197 17.52 -10.55 -24.62
N VAL A 198 16.65 -9.59 -24.31
CA VAL A 198 17.07 -8.21 -23.98
C VAL A 198 18.06 -8.22 -22.82
N ARG A 199 17.77 -8.93 -21.73
CA ARG A 199 18.67 -9.00 -20.57
C ARG A 199 20.00 -9.67 -20.91
N ALA A 200 19.99 -10.72 -21.72
CA ALA A 200 21.20 -11.38 -22.19
C ALA A 200 22.09 -10.44 -23.01
N VAL A 201 21.49 -9.63 -23.88
CA VAL A 201 22.19 -8.61 -24.67
C VAL A 201 22.81 -7.53 -23.77
N GLU A 202 22.07 -7.05 -22.76
CA GLU A 202 22.59 -6.10 -21.78
C GLU A 202 23.79 -6.65 -21.01
N LEU A 203 23.73 -7.90 -20.54
CA LEU A 203 24.84 -8.56 -19.86
C LEU A 203 26.08 -8.67 -20.76
N CYS A 204 25.90 -9.02 -22.04
CA CYS A 204 27.00 -9.02 -23.01
C CYS A 204 27.60 -7.62 -23.20
N ALA A 205 26.76 -6.58 -23.27
CA ALA A 205 27.24 -5.20 -23.40
C ALA A 205 28.01 -4.74 -22.14
N LEU A 206 27.61 -5.18 -20.95
CA LEU A 206 28.35 -4.92 -19.71
C LEU A 206 29.72 -5.62 -19.71
N LEU A 207 29.81 -6.87 -20.17
CA LEU A 207 31.10 -7.56 -20.34
C LEU A 207 32.02 -6.83 -21.33
N ASP A 208 31.47 -6.38 -22.46
CA ASP A 208 32.20 -5.58 -23.45
C ASP A 208 32.74 -4.27 -22.83
N ALA A 209 31.95 -3.60 -22.00
CA ALA A 209 32.37 -2.39 -21.30
C ALA A 209 33.47 -2.66 -20.27
N LEU A 210 33.38 -3.76 -19.51
CA LEU A 210 34.41 -4.17 -18.54
C LEU A 210 35.75 -4.46 -19.22
N LEU A 211 35.73 -5.17 -20.35
CA LEU A 211 36.92 -5.44 -21.17
C LEU A 211 37.63 -4.16 -21.63
N ARG A 212 36.87 -3.11 -21.94
CA ARG A 212 37.41 -1.80 -22.34
C ARG A 212 37.94 -1.00 -21.16
N ALA A 213 37.22 -0.97 -20.04
CA ALA A 213 37.56 -0.16 -18.88
C ALA A 213 38.80 -0.66 -18.14
N ARG A 214 39.02 -1.98 -18.10
CA ARG A 214 40.15 -2.64 -17.41
C ARG A 214 40.31 -2.19 -15.94
N GLY A 215 39.19 -2.03 -15.24
CA GLY A 215 39.15 -1.67 -13.82
C GLY A 215 39.65 -2.79 -12.91
N SER A 216 40.15 -2.42 -11.72
CA SER A 216 40.56 -3.38 -10.68
C SER A 216 39.38 -4.15 -10.07
N ASP A 217 38.17 -3.65 -10.24
CA ASP A 217 36.89 -4.24 -9.82
C ASP A 217 36.33 -5.28 -10.82
N ALA A 218 37.05 -5.55 -11.93
CA ALA A 218 36.56 -6.40 -13.01
C ALA A 218 36.17 -7.81 -12.55
N ALA A 219 36.89 -8.41 -11.60
CA ALA A 219 36.60 -9.75 -11.09
C ALA A 219 35.28 -9.81 -10.32
N GLU A 220 35.01 -8.82 -9.46
CA GLU A 220 33.76 -8.73 -8.70
C GLU A 220 32.56 -8.52 -9.64
N ARG A 221 32.71 -7.62 -10.62
CA ARG A 221 31.64 -7.32 -11.59
C ARG A 221 31.38 -8.48 -12.53
N LEU A 222 32.41 -9.23 -12.92
CA LEU A 222 32.24 -10.48 -13.68
C LEU A 222 31.44 -11.50 -12.87
N ALA A 223 31.78 -11.75 -11.61
CA ALA A 223 31.05 -12.69 -10.76
C ALA A 223 29.56 -12.31 -10.63
N GLN A 224 29.24 -11.02 -10.53
CA GLN A 224 27.85 -10.54 -10.52
C GLN A 224 27.15 -10.83 -11.86
N ILE A 225 27.80 -10.58 -13.00
CA ILE A 225 27.26 -10.86 -14.33
C ILE A 225 27.05 -12.37 -14.54
N GLU A 226 27.94 -13.22 -14.05
CA GLU A 226 27.81 -14.69 -14.08
C GLU A 226 26.62 -15.16 -13.25
N SER A 227 26.45 -14.63 -12.04
CA SER A 227 25.26 -14.87 -11.22
C SER A 227 23.98 -14.45 -11.95
N ASP A 228 23.93 -13.25 -12.52
CA ASP A 228 22.76 -12.76 -13.26
C ASP A 228 22.43 -13.63 -14.48
N TRP A 229 23.45 -14.01 -15.26
CA TRP A 229 23.30 -14.86 -16.44
C TRP A 229 22.73 -16.25 -16.07
N SER A 230 23.21 -16.84 -14.98
CA SER A 230 22.76 -18.18 -14.54
C SER A 230 21.26 -18.26 -14.24
N ARG A 231 20.60 -17.12 -13.98
CA ARG A 231 19.16 -17.02 -13.72
C ARG A 231 18.34 -16.92 -15.00
N LEU A 232 18.98 -16.70 -16.16
CA LEU A 232 18.32 -16.63 -17.45
C LEU A 232 18.20 -18.04 -18.03
N SER A 233 16.97 -18.47 -18.35
CA SER A 233 16.72 -19.75 -19.01
C SER A 233 17.03 -19.66 -20.51
N ILE A 234 18.32 -19.63 -20.85
CA ILE A 234 18.81 -19.52 -22.23
C ILE A 234 19.35 -20.89 -22.69
N ALA A 235 18.93 -21.34 -23.87
CA ALA A 235 19.49 -22.54 -24.49
C ALA A 235 21.00 -22.36 -24.74
N THR A 236 21.80 -23.37 -24.39
CA THR A 236 23.27 -23.35 -24.56
C THR A 236 23.69 -23.13 -26.02
N GLU A 237 22.88 -23.60 -26.97
CA GLU A 237 23.11 -23.46 -28.41
C GLU A 237 22.68 -22.10 -28.98
N ALA A 238 22.09 -21.22 -28.17
CA ALA A 238 21.70 -19.90 -28.64
C ALA A 238 22.93 -19.07 -29.03
N ALA A 239 22.82 -18.28 -30.10
CA ALA A 239 23.91 -17.41 -30.55
C ALA A 239 24.37 -16.43 -29.45
N ILE A 240 23.42 -15.92 -28.67
CA ILE A 240 23.71 -15.03 -27.54
C ILE A 240 24.49 -15.74 -26.42
N ALA A 241 24.22 -17.03 -26.18
CA ALA A 241 24.97 -17.82 -25.21
C ALA A 241 26.41 -18.03 -25.66
N ARG A 242 26.65 -18.34 -26.94
CA ARG A 242 28.02 -18.44 -27.47
C ARG A 242 28.79 -17.12 -27.32
N ARG A 243 28.15 -15.99 -27.65
CA ARG A 243 28.77 -14.66 -27.48
C ARG A 243 29.13 -14.40 -26.02
N TYR A 244 28.20 -14.66 -25.10
CA TYR A 244 28.41 -14.50 -23.66
C TYR A 244 29.63 -15.29 -23.17
N HIS A 245 29.69 -16.60 -23.44
CA HIS A 245 30.80 -17.45 -22.98
C HIS A 245 32.15 -17.01 -23.56
N GLY A 246 32.19 -16.54 -24.82
CA GLY A 246 33.40 -16.00 -25.43
C GLY A 246 33.90 -14.72 -24.74
N LEU A 247 32.99 -13.81 -24.38
CA LEU A 247 33.33 -12.59 -23.64
C LEU A 247 33.83 -12.90 -22.22
N VAL A 248 33.17 -13.81 -21.51
CA VAL A 248 33.58 -14.29 -20.18
C VAL A 248 34.99 -14.87 -20.22
N GLY A 249 35.27 -15.82 -21.13
CA GLY A 249 36.60 -16.43 -21.23
C GLY A 249 37.71 -15.43 -21.55
N THR A 250 37.42 -14.42 -22.37
CA THR A 250 38.37 -13.34 -22.68
C THR A 250 38.64 -12.48 -21.44
N LEU A 251 37.60 -12.12 -20.69
CA LEU A 251 37.73 -11.29 -19.50
C LEU A 251 38.45 -12.03 -18.36
N GLN A 252 38.17 -13.31 -18.15
CA GLN A 252 38.86 -14.17 -17.18
C GLN A 252 40.37 -14.24 -17.48
N THR A 253 40.73 -14.51 -18.74
CA THR A 253 42.14 -14.53 -19.17
C THR A 253 42.83 -13.18 -18.90
N HIS A 254 42.13 -12.07 -19.13
CA HIS A 254 42.67 -10.74 -18.85
C HIS A 254 42.88 -10.51 -17.34
N ILE A 255 41.91 -10.86 -16.49
CA ILE A 255 41.99 -10.74 -15.03
C ILE A 255 43.14 -11.58 -14.47
N GLU A 256 43.32 -12.81 -14.96
CA GLU A 256 44.43 -13.66 -14.53
C GLU A 256 45.79 -13.08 -14.93
N SER A 257 45.89 -12.51 -16.14
CA SER A 257 47.14 -11.92 -16.64
C SER A 257 47.55 -10.69 -15.83
N THR A 258 46.61 -9.84 -15.43
CA THR A 258 46.86 -8.66 -14.62
C THR A 258 47.24 -9.04 -13.18
N ALA A 259 46.58 -10.05 -12.60
CA ALA A 259 46.94 -10.59 -11.29
C ALA A 259 48.37 -11.17 -11.25
N LYS A 260 48.77 -11.91 -12.28
CA LYS A 260 50.14 -12.45 -12.41
C LYS A 260 51.19 -11.33 -12.52
N THR A 261 50.92 -10.31 -13.31
CA THR A 261 51.81 -9.15 -13.50
C THR A 261 51.99 -8.37 -12.19
N ALA A 262 50.92 -8.14 -11.43
CA ALA A 262 50.99 -7.46 -10.13
C ALA A 262 51.83 -8.26 -9.11
N THR A 263 51.71 -9.59 -9.11
CA THR A 263 52.47 -10.48 -8.21
C THR A 263 53.96 -10.51 -8.55
N ALA A 264 54.31 -10.47 -9.84
CA ALA A 264 55.70 -10.40 -10.30
C ALA A 264 56.39 -9.07 -9.92
N ILE A 265 55.69 -7.94 -10.05
CA ILE A 265 56.21 -6.62 -9.66
C ILE A 265 56.37 -6.51 -8.13
N GLY A 266 55.44 -7.08 -7.36
CA GLY A 266 55.51 -7.08 -5.89
C GLY A 266 56.61 -7.98 -5.30
N SER A 267 57.04 -9.02 -6.02
CA SER A 267 58.14 -9.90 -5.61
C SER A 267 59.51 -9.34 -5.98
N GLY A 268 59.65 -8.68 -7.14
CA GLY A 268 60.89 -7.99 -7.54
C GLY A 268 61.26 -6.79 -6.65
N ASN A 269 60.26 -6.04 -6.15
CA ASN A 269 60.51 -4.89 -5.26
C ASN A 269 60.92 -5.28 -3.83
N ARG A 270 60.76 -6.57 -3.43
CA ARG A 270 61.25 -7.09 -2.15
C ARG A 270 62.69 -7.61 -2.22
N SER A 271 63.20 -7.95 -3.41
CA SER A 271 64.58 -8.42 -3.57
C SER A 271 65.62 -7.31 -3.68
N GLU A 272 65.21 -6.06 -3.97
CA GLU A 272 66.13 -4.90 -4.06
C GLU A 272 66.23 -4.07 -2.76
N ARG A 273 65.54 -4.46 -1.69
CA ARG A 273 65.60 -3.79 -0.37
C ARG A 273 66.36 -4.58 0.71
N ARG A 274 67.31 -5.42 0.32
CA ARG A 274 68.23 -6.10 1.25
C ARG A 274 69.67 -5.69 0.99
#